data_AF-A0A8J3UNW6-F1
#
_entry.id   AF-A0A8J3UNW6-F1
#
_cell.length_a   1.000
_cell.length_b   1.000
_cell.length_c   1.000
_cell.angle_alpha   90.00
_cell.angle_beta   90.00
_cell.angle_gamma   90.00
#
_symmetry.space_group_name_H-M   'P 1'
#
loop_
_entity.id
_entity.type
_entity.pdbx_description
1 polymer ?
#
loop_
_entity_poly.entity_id
_entity_poly.type
_entity_poly.pdbx_seq_one_letter_code
_entity_poly.pdbx_strand_id
1 'polypeptide(L)'
;MTTDGWKATVAQRSSDLLGSALWDEVRTARHSDCAPLAAAARKLLEAQDQTHALVADILVGKSPADRVGRCLVELLRNYATKIPIPGEQIFEVSARALRIMGIYRCTVAGELNRCECLADLVQAVGKDKLKEVISIGLDDWADKIPRPAVDRP
;
A
#
# COMPACT_ATOMS: atom_id res chain seq x y z
N MET A 1 1.98 -26.14 0.58
CA MET A 1 1.49 -25.12 -0.39
C MET A 1 1.08 -23.89 0.42
N THR A 2 1.66 -22.69 0.34
CA THR A 2 2.65 -22.09 -0.58
C THR A 2 3.23 -20.86 0.14
N THR A 3 4.38 -20.98 0.80
CA THR A 3 5.13 -19.79 1.28
C THR A 3 5.89 -19.08 0.17
N ASP A 4 6.07 -19.71 -1.00
CA ASP A 4 6.72 -19.10 -2.17
C ASP A 4 5.77 -18.74 -3.31
N GLY A 5 4.54 -19.28 -3.35
CA GLY A 5 3.59 -19.01 -4.44
C GLY A 5 3.22 -17.53 -4.57
N TRP A 6 3.11 -16.83 -3.44
CA TRP A 6 2.79 -15.40 -3.43
C TRP A 6 3.92 -14.55 -4.03
N LYS A 7 5.19 -14.96 -3.90
CA LYS A 7 6.34 -14.25 -4.47
C LYS A 7 6.25 -14.21 -6.00
N ALA A 8 5.92 -15.34 -6.62
CA ALA A 8 5.71 -15.42 -8.06
C ALA A 8 4.52 -14.55 -8.51
N THR A 9 3.41 -14.57 -7.76
CA THR A 9 2.25 -13.70 -8.03
C THR A 9 2.62 -12.23 -7.96
N VAL A 10 3.36 -11.79 -6.94
CA VAL A 10 3.82 -10.40 -6.83
C VAL A 10 4.72 -10.04 -7.99
N ALA A 11 5.68 -10.89 -8.35
CA ALA A 11 6.58 -10.61 -9.48
C ALA A 11 5.81 -10.41 -10.80
N GLN A 12 4.83 -11.27 -11.10
CA GLN A 12 4.01 -11.14 -12.30
C GLN A 12 3.19 -9.86 -12.29
N ARG A 13 2.41 -9.64 -11.21
CA ARG A 13 1.52 -8.46 -11.10
C ARG A 13 2.29 -7.15 -11.11
N SER A 14 3.50 -7.13 -10.55
CA SER A 14 4.35 -5.94 -10.52
C SER A 14 4.91 -5.61 -11.90
N SER A 15 5.28 -6.62 -12.68
CA SER A 15 5.66 -6.45 -14.08
C SER A 15 4.49 -5.90 -14.92
N ASP A 16 3.27 -6.41 -14.70
CA ASP A 16 2.08 -5.95 -15.42
C ASP A 16 1.70 -4.50 -15.07
N LEU A 17 2.01 -4.07 -13.85
CA LEU A 17 1.65 -2.76 -13.28
C LEU A 17 2.69 -1.67 -13.55
N LEU A 18 3.97 -1.96 -13.35
CA LEU A 18 5.07 -1.00 -13.51
C LEU A 18 5.74 -1.09 -14.89
N GLY A 19 5.46 -2.14 -15.66
CA GLY A 19 6.25 -2.53 -16.81
C GLY A 19 7.48 -3.35 -16.40
N SER A 20 7.92 -4.23 -17.29
CA SER A 20 9.01 -5.18 -17.03
C SER A 20 10.35 -4.50 -16.72
N ALA A 21 10.69 -3.43 -17.44
CA ALA A 21 11.96 -2.71 -17.26
C ALA A 21 12.08 -2.10 -15.86
N LEU A 22 11.06 -1.36 -15.43
CA LEU A 22 11.05 -0.73 -14.11
C LEU A 22 10.93 -1.77 -12.99
N TRP A 23 10.13 -2.82 -13.21
CA TRP A 23 10.07 -3.93 -12.27
C TRP A 23 11.43 -4.62 -12.10
N ASP A 24 12.19 -4.81 -13.19
CA ASP A 24 13.53 -5.37 -13.10
C ASP A 24 14.50 -4.45 -12.36
N GLU A 25 14.43 -3.13 -12.54
CA GLU A 25 15.21 -2.18 -11.73
C GLU A 25 14.89 -2.30 -10.22
N VAL A 26 13.60 -2.45 -9.89
CA VAL A 26 13.13 -2.64 -8.51
C VAL A 26 13.65 -3.97 -7.96
N ARG A 27 13.50 -5.06 -8.73
CA ARG A 27 13.88 -6.41 -8.33
C ARG A 27 15.40 -6.58 -8.19
N THR A 28 16.19 -5.95 -9.04
CA THR A 28 17.65 -6.17 -9.13
C THR A 28 18.49 -5.15 -8.36
N ALA A 29 17.90 -4.07 -7.84
CA ALA A 29 18.70 -3.09 -7.12
C ALA A 29 19.39 -3.70 -5.88
N ARG A 30 20.68 -3.36 -5.72
CA ARG A 30 21.61 -4.04 -4.80
C ARG A 30 21.28 -3.90 -3.32
N HIS A 31 20.59 -2.83 -2.93
CA HIS A 31 20.13 -2.65 -1.56
C HIS A 31 18.69 -3.13 -1.46
N SER A 32 18.34 -3.76 -0.34
CA SER A 32 16.98 -4.15 0.08
C SER A 32 16.02 -2.97 0.28
N ASP A 33 16.49 -1.75 0.07
CA ASP A 33 15.82 -0.53 0.46
C ASP A 33 14.45 -0.37 -0.24
N CYS A 34 13.39 -0.63 0.51
CA CYS A 34 12.03 -0.42 0.08
C CYS A 34 11.58 1.04 0.24
N ALA A 35 12.42 1.93 0.79
CA ALA A 35 12.07 3.32 1.05
C ALA A 35 11.54 4.06 -0.18
N PRO A 36 12.07 3.87 -1.41
CA PRO A 36 11.50 4.53 -2.58
C PRO A 36 10.05 4.09 -2.88
N LEU A 37 9.73 2.82 -2.64
CA LEU A 37 8.38 2.28 -2.83
C LEU A 37 7.44 2.74 -1.71
N ALA A 38 7.92 2.78 -0.46
CA ALA A 38 7.18 3.30 0.68
C ALA A 38 6.86 4.79 0.47
N ALA A 39 7.85 5.59 0.09
CA ALA A 39 7.70 7.01 -0.21
C ALA A 39 6.73 7.26 -1.37
N ALA A 40 6.78 6.45 -2.44
CA ALA A 40 5.83 6.55 -3.54
C ALA A 40 4.40 6.24 -3.06
N ALA A 41 4.22 5.19 -2.25
CA ALA A 41 2.92 4.84 -1.68
C ALA A 41 2.35 5.96 -0.79
N ARG A 42 3.17 6.58 0.06
CA ARG A 42 2.77 7.73 0.91
C ARG A 42 2.33 8.90 0.04
N LYS A 43 3.14 9.26 -0.98
CA LYS A 43 2.80 10.36 -1.91
C LYS A 43 1.50 10.12 -2.66
N LEU A 44 1.16 8.89 -3.04
CA LEU A 44 -0.12 8.60 -3.69
C LEU A 44 -1.31 8.83 -2.75
N LEU A 45 -1.19 8.45 -1.48
CA LEU A 45 -2.24 8.67 -0.49
C LEU A 45 -2.36 10.16 -0.13
N GLU A 46 -1.24 10.87 -0.01
CA GLU A 46 -1.26 12.33 0.15
C GLU A 46 -1.91 13.04 -1.05
N ALA A 47 -1.70 12.51 -2.27
CA ALA A 47 -2.32 13.04 -3.49
C ALA A 47 -3.84 12.78 -3.55
N GLN A 48 -4.31 11.68 -2.94
CA GLN A 48 -5.74 11.38 -2.80
C GLN A 48 -6.43 12.46 -1.97
N ASP A 49 -5.80 12.88 -0.87
CA ASP A 49 -6.31 13.93 0.02
C ASP A 49 -6.24 15.34 -0.60
N GLN A 50 -5.42 15.53 -1.65
CA GLN A 50 -5.20 16.79 -2.37
C GLN A 50 -5.78 16.71 -3.79
N THR A 51 -7.11 16.69 -3.89
CA THR A 51 -7.87 16.57 -5.15
C THR A 51 -7.32 17.37 -6.35
N HIS A 52 -7.18 16.66 -7.48
CA HIS A 52 -6.93 17.09 -8.87
C HIS A 52 -5.59 17.73 -9.28
N ALA A 53 -4.89 18.47 -8.42
CA ALA A 53 -3.69 19.22 -8.85
C ALA A 53 -2.48 18.32 -9.15
N LEU A 54 -2.24 17.28 -8.34
CA LEU A 54 -1.02 16.48 -8.42
C LEU A 54 -0.97 15.53 -9.63
N VAL A 55 -2.11 14.99 -10.04
CA VAL A 55 -2.19 14.04 -11.17
C VAL A 55 -1.83 14.73 -12.49
N ALA A 56 -2.27 15.98 -12.67
CA ALA A 56 -1.95 16.77 -13.85
C ALA A 56 -0.45 17.11 -13.91
N ASP A 57 0.13 17.57 -12.80
CA ASP A 57 1.56 17.92 -12.73
C ASP A 57 2.48 16.69 -12.94
N ILE A 58 2.11 15.52 -12.41
CA ILE A 58 2.91 14.30 -12.57
C ILE A 58 2.81 13.74 -14.00
N LEU A 59 1.66 13.85 -14.66
CA LEU A 59 1.46 13.33 -16.02
C LEU A 59 2.01 14.27 -17.10
N VAL A 60 2.02 15.59 -16.86
CA VAL A 60 2.44 16.62 -17.83
C VAL A 60 3.89 17.08 -17.61
N GLY A 61 4.47 16.80 -16.43
CA GLY A 61 5.84 17.17 -16.08
C GLY A 61 6.95 16.34 -16.75
N LYS A 62 8.18 16.84 -16.69
CA LYS A 62 9.39 16.08 -17.09
C LYS A 62 9.46 14.77 -16.32
N SER A 63 9.92 13.71 -16.98
CA SER A 63 10.16 12.41 -16.33
C SER A 63 11.08 12.61 -15.11
N PRO A 64 10.66 12.22 -13.89
CA PRO A 64 11.44 12.44 -12.69
C PRO A 64 12.80 11.75 -12.76
N ALA A 65 13.83 12.42 -12.26
CA ALA A 65 15.17 11.84 -12.20
C ALA A 65 15.31 10.80 -11.08
N ASP A 66 14.52 10.92 -10.02
CA ASP A 66 14.54 10.02 -8.87
C ASP A 66 13.63 8.79 -9.06
N ARG A 67 13.94 7.72 -8.35
CA ARG A 67 13.24 6.43 -8.47
C ARG A 67 11.79 6.50 -7.98
N VAL A 68 11.48 7.32 -6.98
CA VAL A 68 10.12 7.49 -6.44
C VAL A 68 9.23 8.06 -7.53
N GLY A 69 9.68 9.17 -8.13
CA GLY A 69 8.95 9.84 -9.20
C GLY A 69 8.77 8.97 -10.44
N ARG A 70 9.79 8.21 -10.86
CA ARG A 70 9.64 7.26 -11.99
C ARG A 70 8.58 6.18 -11.71
N CYS A 71 8.58 5.62 -10.49
CA CYS A 71 7.58 4.65 -10.07
C CYS A 71 6.15 5.21 -10.15
N LEU A 72 5.95 6.43 -9.67
CA LEU A 72 4.66 7.11 -9.72
C LEU A 72 4.20 7.38 -11.15
N VAL A 73 5.07 7.90 -12.00
CA VAL A 73 4.73 8.26 -13.37
C VAL A 73 4.38 7.01 -14.20
N GLU A 74 5.18 5.95 -14.14
CA GLU A 74 4.91 4.73 -14.90
C GLU A 74 3.64 4.02 -14.42
N LEU A 75 3.41 4.01 -13.10
CA LEU A 75 2.18 3.49 -12.52
C LEU A 75 0.96 4.25 -13.07
N LEU A 76 0.98 5.59 -13.03
CA LEU A 76 -0.12 6.42 -13.52
C LEU A 76 -0.30 6.32 -15.04
N ARG A 77 0.78 6.23 -15.83
CA ARG A 77 0.71 5.99 -17.28
C ARG A 77 0.07 4.65 -17.62
N ASN A 78 0.47 3.57 -16.93
CA ASN A 78 -0.11 2.24 -17.14
C ASN A 78 -1.58 2.20 -16.72
N TYR A 79 -2.01 2.99 -15.76
CA TYR A 79 -3.43 3.15 -15.43
C TYR A 79 -4.19 3.97 -16.48
N ALA A 80 -3.65 5.12 -16.91
CA ALA A 80 -4.29 5.99 -17.90
C ALA A 80 -4.54 5.29 -19.25
N THR A 81 -3.71 4.29 -19.58
CA THR A 81 -3.85 3.50 -20.82
C THR A 81 -4.79 2.30 -20.69
N LYS A 82 -5.12 1.86 -19.47
CA LYS A 82 -5.86 0.59 -19.23
C LYS A 82 -7.23 0.77 -18.58
N ILE A 83 -7.48 1.87 -17.86
CA ILE A 83 -8.71 2.06 -17.09
C ILE A 83 -9.30 3.46 -17.35
N PRO A 84 -10.53 3.57 -17.90
CA PRO A 84 -11.25 4.84 -17.93
C PRO A 84 -11.57 5.22 -16.48
N ILE A 85 -10.91 6.26 -15.98
CA ILE A 85 -10.81 6.66 -14.57
C ILE A 85 -12.17 6.62 -13.84
N PRO A 86 -12.27 5.87 -12.72
CA PRO A 86 -13.17 6.24 -11.65
C PRO A 86 -12.43 6.29 -10.29
N GLY A 87 -12.34 7.50 -9.74
CA GLY A 87 -12.39 7.72 -8.29
C GLY A 87 -11.14 7.47 -7.43
N GLU A 88 -11.24 7.96 -6.20
CA GLU A 88 -10.25 7.92 -5.10
C GLU A 88 -9.65 6.53 -4.83
N GLN A 89 -10.37 5.45 -5.16
CA GLN A 89 -9.95 4.06 -4.93
C GLN A 89 -8.68 3.66 -5.68
N ILE A 90 -8.35 4.33 -6.79
CA ILE A 90 -7.14 4.00 -7.56
C ILE A 90 -5.85 4.32 -6.77
N PHE A 91 -5.86 5.37 -5.95
CA PHE A 91 -4.70 5.77 -5.15
C PHE A 91 -4.42 4.75 -4.05
N GLU A 92 -5.45 4.31 -3.33
CA GLU A 92 -5.30 3.31 -2.27
C GLU A 92 -4.83 1.95 -2.80
N VAL A 93 -5.43 1.48 -3.89
CA VAL A 93 -5.04 0.21 -4.53
C VAL A 93 -3.59 0.28 -5.02
N SER A 94 -3.20 1.40 -5.62
CA SER A 94 -1.85 1.65 -6.12
C SER A 94 -0.82 1.73 -4.99
N ALA A 95 -1.12 2.48 -3.93
CA ALA A 95 -0.27 2.59 -2.75
C ALA A 95 -0.10 1.22 -2.07
N ARG A 96 -1.15 0.42 -2.00
CA ARG A 96 -1.08 -0.95 -1.48
C ARG A 96 -0.21 -1.85 -2.36
N ALA A 97 -0.32 -1.75 -3.69
CA ALA A 97 0.52 -2.50 -4.62
C ALA A 97 2.01 -2.17 -4.42
N LEU A 98 2.36 -0.88 -4.35
CA LEU A 98 3.74 -0.44 -4.10
C LEU A 98 4.29 -0.97 -2.77
N ARG A 99 3.48 -0.95 -1.70
CA ARG A 99 3.86 -1.53 -0.40
C ARG A 99 4.12 -3.03 -0.51
N ILE A 100 3.26 -3.79 -1.19
CA ILE A 100 3.44 -5.24 -1.40
C ILE A 100 4.73 -5.53 -2.19
N MET A 101 5.07 -4.71 -3.18
CA MET A 101 6.34 -4.83 -3.92
C MET A 101 7.55 -4.62 -3.01
N GLY A 102 7.49 -3.61 -2.12
CA GLY A 102 8.54 -3.37 -1.14
C GLY A 102 8.68 -4.50 -0.13
N ILE A 103 7.57 -5.06 0.34
CA ILE A 103 7.54 -6.23 1.23
C ILE A 103 8.17 -7.45 0.54
N TYR A 104 7.81 -7.71 -0.71
CA TYR A 104 8.43 -8.77 -1.52
C TYR A 104 9.95 -8.62 -1.55
N ARG A 105 10.42 -7.40 -1.83
CA ARG A 105 11.85 -7.07 -1.95
C ARG A 105 12.59 -7.33 -0.64
N CYS A 106 12.09 -6.78 0.48
CA CYS A 106 12.70 -7.00 1.79
C CYS A 106 12.62 -8.47 2.22
N THR A 107 11.59 -9.22 1.80
CA THR A 107 11.50 -10.65 2.09
C THR A 107 12.56 -11.45 1.33
N VAL A 108 12.77 -11.19 0.04
CA VAL A 108 13.82 -11.86 -0.75
C VAL A 108 15.22 -11.51 -0.21
N ALA A 109 15.39 -10.30 0.32
CA ALA A 109 16.63 -9.88 0.96
C ALA A 109 16.81 -10.39 2.41
N GLY A 110 15.79 -10.99 3.03
CA GLY A 110 15.85 -11.44 4.43
C GLY A 110 15.79 -10.32 5.48
N GLU A 111 15.34 -9.12 5.11
CA GLU A 111 15.37 -7.90 5.94
C GLU A 111 13.96 -7.36 6.27
N LEU A 112 12.98 -8.26 6.39
CA LEU A 112 11.58 -7.89 6.57
C LEU A 112 11.34 -7.07 7.85
N ASN A 113 12.15 -7.26 8.89
CA ASN A 113 12.10 -6.52 10.15
C ASN A 113 12.46 -5.02 10.03
N ARG A 114 13.09 -4.61 8.93
CA ARG A 114 13.45 -3.20 8.64
C ARG A 114 12.61 -2.63 7.49
N CYS A 115 11.58 -3.35 7.05
CA CYS A 115 10.78 -2.97 5.90
C CYS A 115 9.81 -1.82 6.23
N GLU A 116 10.09 -0.61 5.75
CA GLU A 116 9.19 0.53 5.86
C GLU A 116 7.82 0.25 5.22
N CYS A 117 7.77 -0.48 4.11
CA CYS A 117 6.50 -0.83 3.46
C CYS A 117 5.62 -1.72 4.36
N LEU A 118 6.23 -2.62 5.13
CA LEU A 118 5.52 -3.44 6.11
C LEU A 118 5.06 -2.59 7.29
N ALA A 119 5.92 -1.71 7.81
CA ALA A 119 5.58 -0.82 8.90
C ALA A 119 4.37 0.08 8.55
N ASP A 120 4.40 0.69 7.36
CA ASP A 120 3.28 1.49 6.85
C ASP A 120 2.00 0.68 6.71
N LEU A 121 2.10 -0.55 6.17
CA LEU A 121 0.94 -1.42 5.99
C LEU A 121 0.34 -1.84 7.34
N VAL A 122 1.17 -2.19 8.32
CA VAL A 122 0.74 -2.54 9.67
C VAL A 122 0.14 -1.33 10.37
N GLN A 123 0.66 -0.12 10.19
CA GLN A 123 0.05 1.08 10.76
C GLN A 123 -1.33 1.38 10.15
N ALA A 124 -1.49 1.19 8.84
CA ALA A 124 -2.76 1.41 8.16
C ALA A 124 -3.81 0.35 8.56
N VAL A 125 -3.49 -0.93 8.40
CA VAL A 125 -4.43 -2.04 8.68
C VAL A 125 -4.61 -2.24 10.19
N GLY A 126 -3.53 -2.08 10.96
CA GLY A 126 -3.52 -2.34 12.39
C GLY A 126 -4.41 -1.40 13.18
N LYS A 127 -4.51 -0.11 12.79
CA LYS A 127 -5.44 0.81 13.44
C LYS A 127 -6.89 0.38 13.26
N ASP A 128 -7.29 0.07 12.03
CA ASP A 128 -8.67 -0.28 11.71
C ASP A 128 -9.05 -1.64 12.31
N LYS A 129 -8.15 -2.64 12.18
CA LYS A 129 -8.39 -3.97 12.74
C LYS A 129 -8.35 -3.97 14.26
N LEU A 130 -7.48 -3.18 14.88
CA LEU A 130 -7.46 -3.02 16.34
C LEU A 130 -8.73 -2.36 16.84
N LYS A 131 -9.21 -1.31 16.16
CA LYS A 131 -10.48 -0.66 16.48
C LYS A 131 -11.65 -1.63 16.39
N GLU A 132 -11.71 -2.43 15.32
CA GLU A 132 -12.72 -3.48 15.15
C GLU A 132 -12.68 -4.50 16.29
N VAL A 133 -11.49 -5.02 16.63
CA VAL A 133 -11.33 -6.01 17.72
C VAL A 133 -11.72 -5.42 19.07
N ILE A 134 -11.33 -4.16 19.36
CA ILE A 134 -11.70 -3.48 20.61
C ILE A 134 -13.22 -3.27 20.66
N SER A 135 -13.85 -2.80 19.57
CA SER A 135 -15.30 -2.61 19.52
C SER A 135 -16.05 -3.92 19.77
N ILE A 136 -15.68 -4.99 19.08
CA ILE A 136 -16.28 -6.32 19.28
C ILE A 136 -16.11 -6.79 20.73
N GLY A 137 -14.92 -6.60 21.31
CA GLY A 137 -14.66 -6.96 22.70
C GLY A 137 -15.48 -6.13 23.71
N LEU A 138 -15.71 -4.84 23.43
CA LEU A 138 -16.53 -3.97 24.27
C LEU A 138 -18.01 -4.34 24.19
N ASP A 139 -18.53 -4.65 23.00
CA ASP A 139 -19.91 -5.08 22.80
C ASP A 139 -20.17 -6.43 23.49
N ASP A 140 -19.28 -7.40 23.31
CA ASP A 140 -19.37 -8.70 23.99
C ASP A 140 -19.30 -8.57 25.52
N TRP A 141 -18.49 -7.64 26.01
CA TRP A 141 -18.39 -7.35 27.44
C TRP A 141 -19.65 -6.68 27.98
N ALA A 142 -20.24 -5.73 27.25
CA ALA A 142 -21.47 -5.06 27.62
C ALA A 142 -22.69 -6.00 27.66
N ASP A 143 -22.74 -6.98 26.74
CA ASP A 143 -23.80 -7.98 26.68
C ASP A 143 -23.67 -9.04 27.79
N LYS A 144 -22.45 -9.34 28.23
CA LYS A 144 -22.18 -10.36 29.26
C LYS A 144 -22.19 -9.85 30.69
N ILE A 145 -22.14 -8.54 30.94
CA ILE A 145 -22.31 -7.98 32.27
C ILE A 145 -23.81 -7.78 32.55
N PRO A 146 -24.40 -8.47 33.55
CA PRO A 146 -25.75 -8.19 33.98
C PRO A 146 -25.86 -6.75 34.45
N ARG A 147 -26.79 -5.97 33.88
CA ARG A 147 -27.11 -4.66 34.44
C ARG A 147 -27.65 -4.86 35.85
N PRO A 148 -27.16 -4.13 36.88
CA PRO A 148 -27.77 -4.19 38.19
C PRO A 148 -29.24 -3.84 38.07
N ALA A 149 -30.10 -4.66 38.68
CA ALA A 149 -31.52 -4.39 38.74
C ALA A 149 -31.71 -3.03 39.42
N VAL A 150 -32.22 -2.06 38.66
CA VAL A 150 -32.68 -0.79 39.22
C VAL A 150 -34.00 -1.13 39.91
N ASP A 151 -33.95 -1.35 41.23
CA ASP A 151 -35.16 -1.37 42.06
C ASP A 151 -35.84 0.00 41.90
N ARG A 152 -36.97 -0.01 41.19
CA ARG A 152 -37.86 1.14 41.10
C ARG A 152 -38.75 1.11 42.35
N PRO A 153 -38.88 2.23 43.09
CA PRO A 153 -39.63 2.30 44.34
C PRO A 153 -41.12 1.99 44.16
#